data_AF-A0A920SB77-F1
#
_entry.id   AF-A0A920SB77-F1
#
_cell.length_a   1.000
_cell.length_b   1.000
_cell.length_c   1.000
_cell.angle_alpha   90.00
_cell.angle_beta   90.00
_cell.angle_gamma   90.00
#
_symmetry.space_group_name_H-M   'P 1'
#
loop_
_entity.id
_entity.type
_entity.pdbx_description
1 polymer ?
#
loop_
_entity_poly.entity_id
_entity_poly.type
_entity_poly.pdbx_seq_one_letter_code
_entity_poly.pdbx_strand_id
1 'polypeptide(L)'
;MPIFSQKAFSDANSLSFPLLSDYKREVGAAYGVSLPNFSGMEGYTASERAVFVIDKAGVIRFKWVGENPGKEPDYDEVQREVDKLN
;
A
#
# COMPACT_ATOMS: atom_id res chain seq x y z
N MET A 1 -1.40 5.53 18.50
CA MET A 1 -2.27 6.56 17.89
C MET A 1 -2.84 6.27 16.47
N PRO A 2 -2.27 5.44 15.59
CA PRO A 2 -2.66 5.47 14.16
C PRO A 2 -3.88 4.61 13.71
N ILE A 3 -4.36 3.68 14.53
CA ILE A 3 -5.50 2.80 14.15
C ILE A 3 -6.82 3.58 14.08
N PHE A 4 -7.01 4.61 14.92
CA PHE A 4 -8.25 5.40 14.97
C PHE A 4 -8.44 6.28 13.73
N SER A 5 -7.38 6.91 13.22
CA SER A 5 -7.45 7.74 12.01
C SER A 5 -7.77 6.90 10.78
N GLN A 6 -7.16 5.72 10.64
CA GLN A 6 -7.47 4.81 9.54
C GLN A 6 -8.90 4.26 9.62
N LYS A 7 -9.39 3.95 10.82
CA LYS A 7 -10.79 3.54 11.02
C LYS A 7 -11.76 4.64 10.56
N ALA A 8 -11.56 5.88 11.01
CA ALA A 8 -12.40 7.01 10.60
C ALA A 8 -12.35 7.23 9.07
N PHE A 9 -11.16 7.09 8.46
CA PHE A 9 -11.02 7.18 7.01
C PHE A 9 -11.75 6.06 6.26
N SER A 10 -11.67 4.82 6.75
CA SER A 10 -12.41 3.67 6.21
C SER A 10 -13.91 3.88 6.27
N ASP A 11 -14.42 4.31 7.44
CA ASP A 11 -15.85 4.55 7.67
C ASP A 11 -16.36 5.68 6.75
N ALA A 12 -15.60 6.78 6.63
CA ALA A 12 -15.97 7.94 5.81
C ALA A 12 -16.01 7.64 4.30
N ASN A 13 -15.19 6.71 3.81
CA ASN A 13 -15.11 6.34 2.39
C ASN A 13 -15.84 5.03 2.06
N SER A 14 -16.57 4.46 3.03
CA SER A 14 -17.28 3.18 2.87
C SER A 14 -16.42 2.04 2.31
N LEU A 15 -15.16 1.95 2.74
CA LEU A 15 -14.24 0.92 2.24
C LEU A 15 -14.66 -0.46 2.74
N SER A 16 -14.77 -1.42 1.84
CA SER A 16 -15.22 -2.79 2.13
C SER A 16 -14.08 -3.76 2.50
N PHE A 17 -12.85 -3.27 2.59
CA PHE A 17 -11.64 -4.04 2.86
C PHE A 17 -10.89 -3.49 4.07
N PRO A 18 -10.09 -4.31 4.77
CA PRO A 18 -9.37 -3.87 5.96
C PRO A 18 -8.27 -2.85 5.62
N LEU A 19 -8.13 -1.84 6.48
CA LEU A 19 -6.97 -0.95 6.49
C LEU A 19 -6.06 -1.29 7.66
N LEU A 20 -4.76 -1.41 7.37
CA LEU A 20 -3.73 -1.76 8.35
C LEU A 20 -2.81 -0.58 8.64
N SER A 21 -2.39 -0.48 9.89
CA SER A 21 -1.54 0.61 10.39
C SER A 21 -0.09 0.16 10.57
N ASP A 22 0.75 0.39 9.57
CA ASP A 22 2.21 0.27 9.70
C ASP A 22 2.81 1.50 10.39
N TYR A 23 2.61 1.63 11.70
CA TYR A 23 3.03 2.83 12.43
C TYR A 23 4.53 2.90 12.72
N LYS A 24 5.17 1.73 12.82
CA LYS A 24 6.61 1.60 13.05
C LYS A 24 7.42 1.71 11.76
N ARG A 25 6.75 1.69 10.60
CA ARG A 25 7.37 1.73 9.26
C ARG A 25 8.19 0.49 8.95
N GLU A 26 7.87 -0.62 9.61
CA GLU A 26 8.58 -1.89 9.45
C GLU A 26 8.14 -2.56 8.14
N VAL A 27 6.86 -2.48 7.79
CA VAL A 27 6.32 -3.12 6.58
C VAL A 27 6.75 -2.36 5.33
N GLY A 28 6.62 -1.03 5.32
CA GLY A 28 7.07 -0.20 4.20
C GLY A 28 8.58 -0.34 3.93
N ALA A 29 9.39 -0.52 4.98
CA ALA A 29 10.81 -0.81 4.84
C ALA A 29 11.05 -2.23 4.29
N ALA A 30 10.39 -3.24 4.84
CA ALA A 30 10.53 -4.64 4.40
C ALA A 30 10.13 -4.85 2.94
N TYR A 31 9.12 -4.12 2.45
CA TYR A 31 8.67 -4.18 1.05
C TYR A 31 9.44 -3.25 0.11
N GLY A 32 10.35 -2.44 0.65
CA GLY A 32 11.19 -1.51 -0.10
C GLY A 32 10.40 -0.39 -0.79
N VAL A 33 9.41 0.16 -0.09
CA VAL A 33 8.49 1.21 -0.59
C VAL A 33 8.43 2.41 0.36
N SER A 34 9.52 2.66 1.08
CA SER A 34 9.61 3.80 2.00
C SER A 34 9.89 5.09 1.24
N LEU A 35 9.06 6.11 1.47
CA LEU A 35 9.21 7.43 0.90
C LEU A 35 9.64 8.44 1.97
N PRO A 36 10.95 8.69 2.15
CA PRO A 36 11.43 9.65 3.15
C PRO A 36 11.06 11.09 2.75
N ASN A 37 11.00 11.96 3.77
CA ASN A 37 10.79 13.41 3.60
C ASN A 37 9.55 13.77 2.77
N PHE A 38 8.47 13.01 2.96
CA PHE A 38 7.25 13.16 2.18
C PHE A 38 6.67 14.57 2.35
N SER A 39 6.24 15.17 1.23
CA SER A 39 5.75 16.55 1.17
C SER A 39 6.76 17.60 1.67
N GLY A 40 8.07 17.31 1.59
CA GLY A 40 9.13 18.21 2.04
C GLY A 40 9.29 18.29 3.56
N MET A 41 8.60 17.43 4.31
CA MET A 41 8.67 17.39 5.77
C MET A 41 9.80 16.46 6.21
N GLU A 42 10.91 17.01 6.70
CA GLU A 42 12.06 16.24 7.15
C GLU A 42 11.69 15.21 8.23
N GLY A 43 12.11 13.96 8.04
CA GLY A 43 11.81 12.85 8.95
C GLY A 43 10.39 12.28 8.83
N TYR A 44 9.51 12.88 8.03
CA TYR A 44 8.19 12.31 7.75
C TYR A 44 8.27 11.28 6.63
N THR A 45 8.59 10.04 6.99
CA THR A 45 8.52 8.91 6.05
C THR A 45 7.07 8.56 5.77
N ALA A 46 6.69 8.39 4.51
CA ALA A 46 5.43 7.81 4.05
C ALA A 46 5.71 6.50 3.31
N SER A 47 4.67 5.84 2.82
CA SER A 47 4.85 4.75 1.85
C SER A 47 4.67 5.31 0.44
N GLU A 48 5.49 4.88 -0.50
CA GLU A 48 5.19 5.05 -1.92
C GLU A 48 3.85 4.39 -2.24
N ARG A 49 3.14 4.88 -3.26
CA ARG A 49 1.95 4.16 -3.73
C ARG A 49 2.44 2.89 -4.41
N ALA A 50 2.06 1.74 -3.85
CA ALA A 50 2.47 0.45 -4.35
C ALA A 50 1.33 -0.58 -4.26
N VAL A 51 1.38 -1.57 -5.13
CA VAL A 51 0.47 -2.72 -5.14
C VAL A 51 1.30 -3.99 -5.21
N PHE A 52 0.95 -4.96 -4.37
CA PHE A 52 1.56 -6.28 -4.36
C PHE A 52 0.45 -7.32 -4.44
N VAL A 53 0.58 -8.29 -5.35
CA VAL A 53 -0.29 -9.47 -5.38
C VAL A 53 0.52 -10.64 -4.83
N ILE A 54 -0.04 -11.30 -3.82
CA ILE A 54 0.59 -12.38 -3.07
C ILE A 54 -0.26 -13.63 -3.21
N ASP A 55 0.34 -14.77 -3.52
CA ASP A 55 -0.38 -16.03 -3.64
C ASP A 55 -0.65 -16.73 -2.30
N LYS A 56 -1.33 -17.87 -2.35
CA LYS A 56 -1.68 -18.68 -1.16
C LYS A 56 -0.46 -19.26 -0.43
N ALA A 57 0.70 -19.32 -1.08
CA ALA A 57 1.96 -19.74 -0.46
C ALA A 57 2.74 -18.57 0.15
N GLY A 58 2.18 -17.35 0.12
CA GLY A 58 2.82 -16.15 0.65
C GLY A 58 3.88 -15.56 -0.27
N VAL A 59 3.91 -15.93 -1.55
CA VAL A 59 4.92 -15.45 -2.49
C VAL A 59 4.35 -14.29 -3.31
N ILE A 60 5.15 -13.23 -3.46
CA ILE A 60 4.81 -12.09 -4.31
C ILE A 60 4.84 -12.56 -5.78
N ARG A 61 3.72 -12.40 -6.48
CA ARG A 61 3.55 -12.75 -7.90
C ARG A 61 3.51 -11.53 -8.81
N PHE A 62 3.12 -10.39 -8.26
CA PHE A 62 3.15 -9.11 -8.94
C PHE A 62 3.55 -8.00 -7.96
N LYS A 63 4.32 -7.05 -8.46
CA LYS A 63 4.73 -5.83 -7.76
C LYS A 63 4.59 -4.65 -8.72
N TRP A 64 3.91 -3.62 -8.27
CA TRP A 64 3.89 -2.32 -8.91
C TRP A 64 4.22 -1.25 -7.87
N VAL A 65 5.09 -0.30 -8.23
CA VAL A 65 5.43 0.87 -7.42
C VAL A 65 5.31 2.08 -8.32
N GLY A 66 4.48 3.04 -7.93
CA GLY A 66 4.28 4.26 -8.68
C GLY A 66 5.49 5.18 -8.57
N GLU A 67 5.88 5.80 -9.69
CA GLU A 67 6.98 6.78 -9.75
C GLU A 67 6.78 7.96 -8.79
N ASN A 68 5.52 8.27 -8.45
CA ASN A 68 5.17 9.22 -7.40
C ASN A 68 3.79 8.89 -6.80
N PRO A 69 3.45 9.43 -5.62
CA PRO A 69 2.19 9.13 -4.93
C PRO A 69 0.91 9.53 -5.69
N GLY A 70 1.03 10.38 -6.71
CA GLY A 70 -0.09 10.82 -7.55
C GLY A 70 -0.37 9.91 -8.76
N LYS A 71 0.50 8.95 -9.06
CA LYS A 71 0.25 7.93 -10.08
C LYS A 71 -0.58 6.81 -9.49
N GLU A 72 -1.49 6.26 -10.29
CA GLU A 72 -2.32 5.12 -9.95
C GLU A 72 -1.85 3.86 -10.71
N PRO A 73 -2.05 2.66 -10.14
CA PRO A 73 -1.79 1.41 -10.86
C PRO A 73 -2.78 1.22 -12.01
N ASP A 74 -2.44 0.36 -12.97
CA ASP A 74 -3.41 -0.20 -13.89
C ASP A 74 -4.24 -1.25 -13.13
N TYR A 75 -5.48 -0.90 -12.79
CA TYR A 75 -6.38 -1.77 -12.03
C TYR A 75 -6.76 -3.04 -12.79
N ASP A 76 -6.87 -2.96 -14.13
CA ASP A 76 -7.19 -4.13 -14.95
C ASP A 76 -6.00 -5.09 -15.00
N GLU A 77 -4.77 -4.56 -15.01
CA GLU A 77 -3.56 -5.37 -14.87
C GLU A 77 -3.52 -6.07 -13.51
N VAL A 78 -3.74 -5.34 -12.43
CA VAL A 78 -3.77 -5.92 -11.08
C VAL A 78 -4.81 -7.04 -10.99
N GLN A 79 -6.01 -6.83 -11.51
CA GLN A 79 -7.05 -7.86 -11.53
C GLN A 79 -6.63 -9.09 -12.33
N ARG A 80 -6.04 -8.91 -13.52
CA ARG A 80 -5.51 -10.03 -14.32
C ARG A 80 -4.45 -10.83 -13.57
N GLU A 81 -3.57 -10.18 -12.80
CA GLU A 81 -2.56 -10.88 -12.01
C GLU A 81 -3.16 -11.66 -10.85
N VAL A 82 -4.23 -11.15 -10.22
CA VAL A 82 -5.00 -11.89 -9.21
C VAL A 82 -5.67 -13.11 -9.83
N ASP A 83 -6.29 -12.96 -11.01
CA ASP A 83 -7.03 -14.03 -11.67
C ASP A 83 -6.15 -15.22 -12.06
N LYS A 84 -4.86 -14.99 -12.34
CA LYS A 84 -3.87 -16.06 -12.60
C LYS A 84 -3.59 -16.96 -11.39
N LEU A 85 -3.96 -16.54 -10.18
CA LEU A 85 -3.71 -17.26 -8.93
C LEU A 85 -4.90 -18.11 -8.47
N ASN A 86 -5.99 -18.10 -9.24
CA ASN A 86 -7.21 -18.86 -8.99
C ASN A 86 -7.18 -20.26 -9.60
#